data_AF-A0A0D0FLE2-F1
#
_entry.id   AF-A0A0D0FLE2-F1
#
_cell.length_a   1.000
_cell.length_b   1.000
_cell.length_c   1.000
_cell.angle_alpha   90.00
_cell.angle_beta   90.00
_cell.angle_gamma   90.00
#
_symmetry.space_group_name_H-M   'P 1'
#
loop_
_entity.id
_entity.type
_entity.pdbx_description
1 polymer ?
#
loop_
_entity_poly.entity_id
_entity_poly.type
_entity_poly.pdbx_seq_one_letter_code
_entity_poly.pdbx_strand_id
1 'polypeptide(L)'
;MQTIQKLQAQLAELDERIKAARRDERNDALMQARQLVTSYALTAREIFGQGYSDRAKLFTVGPKYRDPVTGATWSGRGRAPSWIVGRDRSAFLIRE
;
A
#
# COMPACT_ATOMS: atom_id res chain seq x y z
N MET A 1 11.73 38.05 -21.81
CA MET A 1 12.51 36.92 -21.27
C MET A 1 11.62 36.16 -20.30
N GLN A 2 11.50 34.84 -20.41
CA GLN A 2 10.78 34.08 -19.39
C GLN A 2 11.58 34.10 -18.09
N THR A 3 10.92 34.41 -16.98
CA THR A 3 11.56 34.41 -15.66
C THR A 3 11.77 32.97 -15.21
N ILE A 4 12.83 32.72 -14.42
CA ILE A 4 13.12 31.39 -13.88
C ILE A 4 11.91 30.81 -13.13
N GLN A 5 11.18 31.65 -12.38
CA GLN A 5 9.97 31.26 -11.68
C GLN A 5 8.87 30.74 -12.61
N LYS A 6 8.71 31.33 -13.80
CA LYS A 6 7.72 30.88 -14.79
C LYS A 6 8.08 29.51 -15.35
N LEU A 7 9.36 29.26 -15.62
CA LEU A 7 9.85 27.95 -16.08
C LEU A 7 9.68 26.87 -15.01
N GLN A 8 9.91 27.20 -13.73
CA GLN A 8 9.70 26.28 -12.61
C GLN A 8 8.22 25.91 -12.44
N ALA A 9 7.31 26.87 -12.56
CA ALA A 9 5.87 26.59 -12.49
C ALA A 9 5.42 25.66 -13.61
N GLN A 10 5.92 25.88 -14.84
CA GLN A 10 5.62 25.02 -15.98
C GLN A 10 6.16 23.58 -15.81
N LEU A 11 7.34 23.42 -15.21
CA LEU A 11 7.88 22.10 -14.89
C LEU A 11 7.00 21.36 -13.87
N ALA A 12 6.55 22.04 -12.81
CA ALA A 12 5.68 21.42 -11.80
C ALA A 12 4.34 20.98 -12.40
N GLU A 13 3.75 21.80 -13.26
CA GLU A 13 2.51 21.46 -13.97
C GLU A 13 2.71 20.25 -14.90
N LEU A 14 3.80 20.22 -15.66
CA LEU A 14 4.12 19.10 -16.54
C LEU A 14 4.36 17.81 -15.75
N ASP A 15 5.04 17.87 -14.61
CA ASP A 15 5.29 16.72 -13.74
C ASP A 15 3.98 16.14 -13.19
N GLU A 16 3.07 16.98 -12.70
CA GLU A 16 1.74 16.51 -12.26
C GLU A 16 0.93 15.88 -13.40
N ARG A 17 0.99 16.47 -14.60
CA ARG A 17 0.35 15.89 -15.79
C ARG A 17 0.96 14.54 -16.17
N ILE A 18 2.27 14.39 -16.08
CA ILE A 18 2.95 13.10 -16.33
C ILE A 18 2.51 12.08 -15.28
N LYS A 19 2.48 12.43 -14.00
CA LYS A 19 2.02 11.53 -12.93
C LYS A 19 0.55 11.13 -13.10
N ALA A 20 -0.29 12.05 -13.53
CA ALA A 20 -1.69 11.76 -13.84
C ALA A 20 -1.80 10.78 -15.00
N ALA A 21 -1.15 11.08 -16.13
CA ALA A 21 -1.14 10.21 -17.30
C ALA A 21 -0.61 8.79 -16.96
N ARG A 22 0.47 8.69 -16.18
CA ARG A 22 1.02 7.40 -15.72
C ARG A 22 0.04 6.61 -14.87
N ARG A 23 -0.78 7.28 -14.05
CA ARG A 23 -1.82 6.64 -13.24
C ARG A 23 -2.94 6.09 -14.14
N ASP A 24 -3.35 6.86 -15.14
CA ASP A 24 -4.37 6.44 -16.10
C ASP A 24 -3.88 5.27 -16.97
N GLU A 25 -2.67 5.36 -17.54
CA GLU A 25 -2.04 4.26 -18.29
C GLU A 25 -1.95 2.97 -17.46
N ARG A 26 -1.62 3.09 -16.17
CA ARG A 26 -1.56 1.95 -15.25
C ARG A 26 -2.95 1.37 -14.99
N ASN A 27 -3.97 2.21 -14.81
CA ASN A 27 -5.34 1.75 -14.61
C ASN A 27 -5.89 1.03 -15.84
N ASP A 28 -5.59 1.54 -17.04
CA ASP A 28 -5.95 0.90 -18.30
C ASP A 28 -5.27 -0.46 -18.45
N ALA A 29 -3.98 -0.55 -18.17
CA ALA A 29 -3.26 -1.82 -18.16
C ALA A 29 -3.85 -2.81 -17.14
N LEU A 30 -4.26 -2.34 -15.96
CA LEU A 30 -4.92 -3.17 -14.95
C LEU A 30 -6.30 -3.65 -15.41
N MET A 31 -7.08 -2.82 -16.10
CA MET A 31 -8.37 -3.23 -16.67
C MET A 31 -8.18 -4.30 -17.73
N GLN A 32 -7.23 -4.11 -18.66
CA GLN A 32 -6.91 -5.10 -19.69
C GLN A 32 -6.43 -6.42 -19.07
N ALA A 33 -5.56 -6.36 -18.07
CA ALA A 33 -5.12 -7.55 -17.34
C ALA A 33 -6.32 -8.29 -16.71
N ARG A 34 -7.22 -7.57 -16.02
CA ARG A 34 -8.44 -8.16 -15.41
C ARG A 34 -9.37 -8.78 -16.46
N GLN A 35 -9.53 -8.15 -17.62
CA GLN A 35 -10.30 -8.71 -18.73
C GLN A 35 -9.67 -10.01 -19.22
N LEU A 36 -8.36 -10.05 -19.46
CA LEU A 36 -7.66 -11.27 -19.87
C LEU A 36 -7.78 -12.38 -18.83
N VAL A 37 -7.60 -12.06 -17.54
CA VAL A 37 -7.80 -13.02 -16.43
C VAL A 37 -9.20 -13.62 -16.49
N THR A 38 -10.22 -12.80 -16.70
CA THR A 38 -11.62 -13.26 -16.72
C THR A 38 -11.95 -14.06 -17.98
N SER A 39 -11.55 -13.59 -19.15
CA SER A 39 -11.85 -14.22 -20.45
C SER A 39 -11.27 -15.63 -20.58
N TYR A 40 -10.08 -15.86 -20.02
CA TYR A 40 -9.39 -17.15 -20.07
C TYR A 40 -9.51 -17.93 -18.76
N ALA A 41 -10.31 -17.47 -17.80
CA ALA A 41 -10.44 -18.04 -16.47
C ALA A 41 -9.09 -18.33 -15.78
N LEU A 42 -8.12 -17.44 -15.97
CA LEU A 42 -6.76 -17.63 -15.47
C LEU A 42 -6.74 -17.53 -13.96
N THR A 43 -6.06 -18.47 -13.32
CA THR A 43 -5.84 -18.42 -11.88
C THR A 43 -4.62 -17.57 -11.54
N ALA A 44 -4.60 -16.97 -10.35
CA ALA A 44 -3.45 -16.19 -9.89
C ALA A 44 -2.16 -17.04 -9.85
N ARG A 45 -2.28 -18.36 -9.64
CA ARG A 45 -1.15 -19.29 -9.67
C ARG A 45 -0.54 -19.44 -11.07
N GLU A 46 -1.34 -19.35 -12.12
CA GLU A 46 -0.87 -19.40 -13.51
C GLU A 46 -0.20 -18.09 -13.93
N ILE A 47 -0.70 -16.96 -13.44
CA ILE A 47 -0.15 -15.63 -13.76
C ILE A 47 1.15 -15.35 -13.00
N PHE A 48 1.20 -15.68 -11.72
CA PHE A 48 2.29 -15.29 -10.82
C PHE A 48 3.18 -16.48 -10.37
N GLY A 49 2.85 -17.71 -10.79
CA GLY A 49 3.64 -18.91 -10.54
C GLY A 49 3.50 -19.52 -9.14
N GLN A 50 4.24 -20.61 -8.91
CA GLN A 50 4.21 -21.42 -7.69
C GLN A 50 4.65 -20.69 -6.40
N GLY A 51 5.26 -19.50 -6.52
CA GLY A 51 5.65 -18.64 -5.39
C GLY A 51 4.57 -17.65 -4.96
N TYR A 52 3.55 -17.43 -5.79
CA TYR A 52 2.37 -16.61 -5.46
C TYR A 52 1.44 -17.40 -4.56
N SER A 53 1.90 -17.53 -3.33
CA SER A 53 1.09 -17.98 -2.23
C SER A 53 0.52 -16.74 -1.56
N ASP A 54 -0.69 -16.82 -1.04
CA ASP A 54 -1.30 -15.90 -0.06
C ASP A 54 -0.40 -15.55 1.16
N ARG A 55 0.88 -15.93 1.18
CA ARG A 55 1.91 -15.44 2.09
C ARG A 55 1.97 -13.92 2.16
N ALA A 56 1.75 -13.19 1.05
CA ALA A 56 1.65 -11.73 1.12
C ALA A 56 0.48 -11.27 2.02
N LYS A 57 -0.68 -11.95 2.00
CA LYS A 57 -1.79 -11.71 2.94
C LYS A 57 -1.47 -12.16 4.36
N LEU A 58 -0.66 -13.21 4.55
CA LEU A 58 -0.24 -13.67 5.89
C LEU A 58 0.72 -12.70 6.59
N PHE A 59 1.38 -11.80 5.86
CA PHE A 59 2.28 -10.78 6.41
C PHE A 59 1.64 -9.39 6.56
N THR A 60 0.49 -9.13 5.93
CA THR A 60 -0.31 -7.92 6.15
C THR A 60 -1.38 -8.16 7.21
N VAL A 61 -0.97 -8.47 8.44
CA VAL A 61 -1.89 -8.32 9.59
C VAL A 61 -1.86 -6.84 9.97
N GLY A 62 -3.00 -6.17 9.85
CA GLY A 62 -3.15 -4.77 10.26
C GLY A 62 -2.72 -4.54 11.71
N PRO A 63 -2.43 -3.28 12.09
CA PRO A 63 -2.08 -2.97 13.47
C PRO A 63 -3.20 -3.40 14.42
N LYS A 64 -2.89 -4.26 15.40
CA LYS A 64 -3.84 -4.77 16.40
C LYS A 64 -3.82 -3.95 17.68
N TYR A 65 -2.66 -3.38 17.99
CA TYR A 65 -2.44 -2.57 19.19
C TYR A 65 -1.91 -1.19 18.82
N ARG A 66 -2.30 -0.17 19.58
CA ARG A 66 -1.83 1.20 19.47
C ARG A 66 -1.47 1.77 20.83
N ASP A 67 -0.33 2.45 20.89
CA ASP A 67 0.07 3.24 22.05
C ASP A 67 -0.78 4.52 22.14
N PRO A 68 -1.52 4.76 23.25
CA PRO A 68 -2.29 5.98 23.44
C PRO A 68 -1.41 7.24 23.57
N VAL A 69 -0.14 7.11 23.91
CA VAL A 69 0.76 8.26 24.12
C VAL A 69 1.48 8.66 22.84
N THR A 70 2.13 7.71 22.17
CA THR A 70 2.94 8.02 20.97
C THR A 70 2.21 7.77 19.65
N GLY A 71 1.06 7.08 19.69
CA GLY A 71 0.35 6.64 18.49
C GLY A 71 1.03 5.49 17.75
N ALA A 72 2.14 4.96 18.25
CA ALA A 72 2.84 3.82 17.66
C ALA A 72 1.94 2.58 17.60
N THR A 73 1.99 1.84 16.50
CA THR A 73 1.15 0.66 16.29
C THR A 73 1.94 -0.63 16.23
N TRP A 74 1.34 -1.72 16.68
CA TRP A 74 1.93 -3.06 16.63
C TRP A 74 0.91 -4.10 16.17
N SER A 75 1.30 -4.96 15.24
CA SER A 75 0.45 -6.02 14.68
C SER A 75 0.21 -7.20 15.63
N GLY A 76 0.89 -7.22 16.79
CA GLY A 76 0.83 -8.34 17.73
C GLY A 76 1.70 -9.53 17.33
N ARG A 77 2.45 -9.44 16.23
CA ARG A 77 3.45 -10.43 15.79
C ARG A 77 4.87 -9.89 15.98
N GLY A 78 5.81 -10.79 16.29
CA GLY A 78 7.22 -10.43 16.53
C GLY A 78 7.50 -9.91 17.95
N ARG A 79 8.63 -9.23 18.13
CA ARG A 79 9.04 -8.67 19.43
C ARG A 79 8.07 -7.56 19.85
N ALA A 80 7.49 -7.71 21.04
CA ALA A 80 6.60 -6.70 21.61
C ALA A 80 7.38 -5.38 21.89
N PRO A 81 6.85 -4.22 21.48
CA PRO A 81 7.44 -2.93 21.80
C PRO A 81 7.43 -2.62 23.31
N SER A 82 8.38 -1.80 23.76
CA SER A 82 8.55 -1.47 25.19
C SER A 82 7.30 -0.85 25.84
N TRP A 83 6.43 -0.20 25.07
CA TRP A 83 5.21 0.45 25.59
C TRP A 83 4.08 -0.54 25.94
N ILE A 84 4.08 -1.76 25.40
CA ILE A 84 3.08 -2.81 25.69
C ILE A 84 3.65 -3.98 26.50
N VAL A 85 4.97 -4.13 26.56
CA VAL A 85 5.64 -5.18 27.35
C VAL A 85 5.32 -5.00 28.84
N GLY A 86 4.83 -6.06 29.48
CA GLY A 86 4.53 -6.07 30.92
C GLY A 86 3.22 -5.37 31.33
N ARG A 87 2.42 -4.89 30.37
CA ARG A 87 1.12 -4.24 30.62
C ARG A 87 -0.03 -5.08 30.08
N ASP A 88 -1.26 -4.78 30.53
CA ASP A 88 -2.45 -5.42 29.98
C ASP A 88 -2.63 -5.00 28.51
N ARG A 89 -2.58 -5.98 27.61
CA ARG A 89 -2.59 -5.75 26.16
C ARG A 89 -3.97 -5.29 25.67
N SER A 90 -5.02 -5.59 26.41
CA SER A 90 -6.40 -5.24 26.05
C SER A 90 -6.63 -3.74 26.09
N ALA A 91 -5.88 -3.01 26.94
CA ALA A 91 -5.93 -1.55 27.05
C ALA A 91 -5.37 -0.83 25.81
N PHE A 92 -4.56 -1.53 24.99
CA PHE A 92 -3.95 -0.98 23.77
C PHE A 92 -4.61 -1.50 22.51
N LEU A 93 -5.66 -2.33 22.62
CA LEU A 93 -6.30 -2.95 21.47
C LEU A 93 -7.04 -1.89 20.65
N ILE A 94 -6.77 -1.83 19.36
CA ILE A 94 -7.55 -1.01 18.43
C ILE A 94 -8.91 -1.71 18.29
N ARG A 95 -9.96 -1.11 18.85
CA ARG A 95 -11.35 -1.50 18.58
C ARG A 95 -11.78 -0.69 17.36
N GLU A 96 -12.07 -1.39 16.27
CA GLU A 96 -12.67 -0.81 15.06
C GLU A 96 -14.13 -0.39 15.33
#